data_AF-A0A2I2KHF3-F1
#
_entry.id   AF-A0A2I2KHF3-F1
#
_cell.length_a   1.000
_cell.length_b   1.000
_cell.length_c   1.000
_cell.angle_alpha   90.00
_cell.angle_beta   90.00
_cell.angle_gamma   90.00
#
_symmetry.space_group_name_H-M   'P 1'
#
loop_
_entity.id
_entity.type
_entity.pdbx_description
1 polymer ?
#
loop_
_entity_poly.entity_id
_entity_poly.type
_entity_poly.pdbx_seq_one_letter_code
_entity_poly.pdbx_strand_id
1 'polypeptide(L)'
;VGLYIPGGSAPLFSTVLMLATPARIAGCQNVVLCSPPPIADEILYAAQLCGVQEIFNVGGAQAIAALAFGSESVPKVDKIFGPGNAFVTEAKRQVSQRLDGAAIDMPAGPSEVLVIADSGATPDFVASDLLSQAEHGPDSQVILLTPDADIARKVAEAVERQLAELPRADTARQALSASRLIVTKDLAQCVAISNQYGPEHLIIQTRNARDLVDVIT
;
A
#
# COMPACT_ATOMS: atom_id res chain seq x y z
N VAL A 1 -14.65 7.36 13.95
CA VAL A 1 -13.94 6.59 12.90
C VAL A 1 -13.11 5.49 13.56
N GLY A 2 -13.00 4.35 12.90
CA GLY A 2 -12.18 3.22 13.34
C GLY A 2 -10.99 3.02 12.43
N LEU A 3 -9.80 2.85 13.01
CA LEU A 3 -8.54 2.68 12.29
C LEU A 3 -8.07 1.24 12.47
N TYR A 4 -7.81 0.54 11.37
CA TYR A 4 -7.21 -0.80 11.40
C TYR A 4 -5.73 -0.70 11.01
N ILE A 5 -4.86 -1.25 11.87
CA ILE A 5 -3.42 -1.30 11.63
C ILE A 5 -3.01 -2.77 11.52
N PRO A 6 -2.43 -3.20 10.38
CA PRO A 6 -1.86 -4.53 10.27
C PRO A 6 -0.72 -4.73 11.28
N GLY A 7 -0.77 -5.86 11.98
CA GLY A 7 0.39 -6.39 12.71
C GLY A 7 1.21 -7.33 11.82
N GLY A 8 2.01 -8.20 12.43
CA GLY A 8 2.79 -9.22 11.73
C GLY A 8 4.30 -9.03 11.91
N SER A 9 5.07 -9.43 10.91
CA SER A 9 6.55 -9.43 10.96
C SER A 9 7.18 -8.04 10.98
N ALA A 10 6.45 -7.00 10.56
CA ALA A 10 6.88 -5.61 10.64
C ALA A 10 5.71 -4.71 11.12
N PRO A 11 5.88 -3.96 12.22
CA PRO A 11 4.83 -3.06 12.70
C PRO A 11 4.70 -1.84 11.77
N LEU A 12 3.55 -1.70 11.10
CA LEU A 12 3.28 -0.60 10.18
C LEU A 12 2.79 0.66 10.92
N PHE A 13 3.57 1.14 11.91
CA PHE A 13 3.21 2.30 12.73
C PHE A 13 3.04 3.59 11.91
N SER A 14 3.69 3.70 10.75
CA SER A 14 3.49 4.82 9.80
C SER A 14 2.04 4.96 9.35
N THR A 15 1.31 3.84 9.23
CA THR A 15 -0.13 3.83 8.89
C THR A 15 -0.94 4.55 9.96
N VAL A 16 -0.55 4.47 11.24
CA VAL A 16 -1.21 5.21 12.32
C VAL A 16 -1.14 6.70 12.04
N LEU A 17 0.03 7.21 11.66
CA LEU A 17 0.24 8.63 11.36
C LEU A 17 -0.62 9.06 10.16
N MET A 18 -0.65 8.25 9.11
CA MET A 18 -1.40 8.53 7.88
C MET A 18 -2.92 8.56 8.09
N LEU A 19 -3.44 7.80 9.06
CA LEU A 19 -4.87 7.71 9.32
C LEU A 19 -5.34 8.64 10.45
N ALA A 20 -4.62 8.67 11.57
CA ALA A 20 -5.04 9.40 12.77
C ALA A 20 -4.80 10.91 12.64
N THR A 21 -3.75 11.35 11.93
CA THR A 21 -3.49 12.77 11.70
C THR A 21 -4.63 13.47 10.95
N PRO A 22 -5.11 12.99 9.79
CA PRO A 22 -6.25 13.61 9.11
C PRO A 22 -7.56 13.47 9.91
N ALA A 23 -7.76 12.37 10.65
CA ALA A 23 -8.92 12.23 11.53
C ALA A 23 -8.96 13.31 12.62
N ARG A 24 -7.79 13.62 13.21
CA ARG A 24 -7.62 14.71 14.18
C ARG A 24 -7.88 16.09 13.55
N ILE A 25 -7.31 16.36 12.38
CA ILE A 25 -7.52 17.62 11.66
C ILE A 25 -9.00 17.82 11.33
N ALA A 26 -9.70 16.75 10.93
CA ALA A 26 -11.13 16.76 10.62
C ALA A 26 -12.03 16.92 11.86
N GLY A 27 -11.47 16.89 13.09
CA GLY A 27 -12.24 17.03 14.33
C GLY A 27 -13.13 15.82 14.65
N CYS A 28 -12.74 14.61 14.22
CA CYS A 28 -13.45 13.39 14.55
C CYS A 28 -13.47 13.20 16.08
N GLN A 29 -14.68 13.11 16.65
CA GLN A 29 -14.86 13.06 18.12
C GLN A 29 -14.36 11.75 18.74
N ASN A 30 -14.58 10.63 18.04
CA ASN A 30 -14.15 9.29 18.47
C ASN A 30 -13.26 8.68 17.37
N VAL A 31 -11.99 8.46 17.69
CA VAL A 31 -10.94 7.85 16.85
C VAL A 31 -10.37 6.65 17.61
N VAL A 32 -10.80 5.47 17.22
CA VAL A 32 -10.37 4.21 17.85
C VAL A 32 -9.49 3.41 16.92
N LEU A 33 -8.59 2.60 17.49
CA LEU A 33 -7.63 1.79 16.74
C LEU A 33 -7.70 0.32 17.12
N CYS A 34 -7.74 -0.55 16.12
CA CYS A 34 -7.61 -1.99 16.30
C CYS A 34 -6.32 -2.49 15.66
N SER A 35 -5.58 -3.34 16.36
CA SER A 35 -4.39 -4.02 15.85
C SER A 35 -4.30 -5.43 16.43
N PRO A 36 -3.82 -6.43 15.66
CA PRO A 36 -3.57 -7.77 16.19
C PRO A 36 -2.63 -7.72 17.40
N PRO A 37 -2.95 -8.39 18.52
CA PRO A 37 -2.07 -8.46 19.68
C PRO A 37 -0.93 -9.49 19.50
N PRO A 38 0.20 -9.33 20.20
CA PRO A 38 0.57 -8.15 20.99
C PRO A 38 0.86 -6.94 20.08
N ILE A 39 0.31 -5.78 20.43
CA ILE A 39 0.50 -4.54 19.66
C ILE A 39 1.90 -4.00 19.95
N ALA A 40 2.65 -3.69 18.88
CA ALA A 40 4.00 -3.16 18.99
C ALA A 40 4.03 -1.77 19.64
N ASP A 41 5.09 -1.48 20.39
CA ASP A 41 5.25 -0.22 21.13
C ASP A 41 5.21 1.00 20.21
N GLU A 42 5.74 0.89 18.99
CA GLU A 42 5.72 1.96 17.99
C GLU A 42 4.30 2.32 17.54
N ILE A 43 3.40 1.33 17.45
CA ILE A 43 1.98 1.56 17.13
C ILE A 43 1.32 2.30 18.30
N LEU A 44 1.58 1.88 19.54
CA LEU A 44 1.05 2.52 20.74
C LEU A 44 1.53 3.98 20.85
N TYR A 45 2.82 4.21 20.62
CA TYR A 45 3.41 5.55 20.62
C TYR A 45 2.80 6.44 19.53
N ALA A 46 2.72 5.94 18.29
CA ALA A 46 2.14 6.70 17.18
C ALA A 46 0.66 7.04 17.42
N ALA A 47 -0.09 6.11 18.01
CA ALA A 47 -1.50 6.30 18.36
C ALA A 47 -1.66 7.39 19.43
N GLN A 48 -0.86 7.33 20.50
CA GLN A 48 -0.84 8.35 21.54
C GLN A 48 -0.45 9.74 20.97
N LEU A 49 0.59 9.79 20.13
CA LEU A 49 1.06 11.02 19.49
C LEU A 49 -0.03 11.69 18.65
N CYS A 50 -0.83 10.90 17.93
CA CYS A 50 -1.89 11.40 17.06
C CYS A 50 -3.22 11.64 17.78
N GLY A 51 -3.33 11.29 19.07
CA GLY A 51 -4.54 11.50 19.87
C GLY A 51 -5.64 10.47 19.60
N VAL A 52 -5.28 9.23 19.25
CA VAL A 52 -6.20 8.09 19.27
C VAL A 52 -6.69 7.87 20.71
N GLN A 53 -8.00 7.77 20.93
CA GLN A 53 -8.55 7.71 22.29
C GLN A 53 -8.52 6.30 22.89
N GLU A 54 -8.80 5.28 22.07
CA GLU A 54 -8.89 3.89 22.54
C GLU A 54 -8.19 2.95 21.55
N ILE A 55 -7.48 1.96 22.11
CA ILE A 55 -6.75 0.95 21.36
C ILE A 55 -7.22 -0.43 21.80
N PHE A 56 -7.60 -1.27 20.84
CA PHE A 56 -8.16 -2.59 21.09
C PHE A 56 -7.26 -3.70 20.53
N ASN A 57 -7.06 -4.73 21.36
CA ASN A 57 -6.28 -5.93 21.06
C ASN A 57 -7.07 -6.91 20.16
N VAL A 58 -7.35 -6.50 18.93
CA VAL A 58 -8.10 -7.32 17.96
C VAL A 58 -7.59 -7.05 16.54
N GLY A 59 -7.36 -8.12 15.78
CA GLY A 59 -6.86 -8.07 14.40
C GLY A 59 -7.82 -8.70 13.39
N GLY A 60 -7.47 -8.65 12.10
CA GLY A 60 -8.16 -9.38 11.03
C GLY A 60 -9.61 -8.97 10.78
N ALA A 61 -10.38 -9.87 10.18
CA ALA A 61 -11.79 -9.65 9.85
C ALA A 61 -12.66 -9.36 11.09
N GLN A 62 -12.34 -9.96 12.22
CA GLN A 62 -13.03 -9.78 13.49
C GLN A 62 -12.84 -8.36 14.06
N ALA A 63 -11.69 -7.72 13.83
CA ALA A 63 -11.49 -6.31 14.19
C ALA A 63 -12.42 -5.40 13.37
N ILE A 64 -12.53 -5.67 12.07
CA ILE A 64 -13.41 -4.91 11.17
C ILE A 64 -14.87 -5.11 11.57
N ALA A 65 -15.27 -6.34 11.91
CA ALA A 65 -16.61 -6.62 12.41
C ALA A 65 -16.90 -5.89 13.72
N ALA A 66 -15.98 -5.92 14.69
CA ALA A 66 -16.13 -5.22 15.97
C ALA A 66 -16.27 -3.70 15.78
N LEU A 67 -15.49 -3.10 14.89
CA LEU A 67 -15.62 -1.68 14.55
C LEU A 67 -16.96 -1.38 13.85
N ALA A 68 -17.38 -2.24 12.93
CA ALA A 68 -18.59 -2.01 12.13
C ALA A 68 -19.88 -2.18 12.93
N PHE A 69 -19.93 -3.13 13.87
CA PHE A 69 -21.15 -3.52 14.59
C PHE A 69 -21.14 -3.11 16.07
N GLY A 70 -19.97 -2.82 16.63
CA GLY A 70 -19.77 -2.63 18.06
C GLY A 70 -19.73 -3.95 18.83
N SER A 71 -19.20 -3.91 20.04
CA SER A 71 -19.28 -4.97 21.05
C SER A 71 -19.41 -4.35 22.45
N GLU A 72 -19.37 -5.17 23.51
CA GLU A 72 -19.34 -4.69 24.89
C GLU A 72 -18.13 -3.79 25.18
N SER A 73 -17.04 -3.92 24.42
CA SER A 73 -15.81 -3.15 24.60
C SER A 73 -15.48 -2.24 23.43
N VAL A 74 -15.79 -2.62 22.19
CA VAL A 74 -15.42 -1.86 20.99
C VAL A 74 -16.61 -1.01 20.56
N PRO A 75 -16.49 0.33 20.46
CA PRO A 75 -17.59 1.15 20.00
C PRO A 75 -17.84 0.94 18.50
N LYS A 76 -19.12 0.95 18.11
CA LYS A 76 -19.51 1.02 16.69
C LYS A 76 -19.03 2.36 16.10
N VAL A 77 -18.41 2.32 14.92
CA VAL A 77 -17.96 3.52 14.21
C VAL A 77 -18.72 3.73 12.90
N ASP A 78 -18.79 4.97 12.43
CA ASP A 78 -19.47 5.31 11.17
C ASP A 78 -18.66 4.92 9.92
N LYS A 79 -17.32 5.00 10.02
CA LYS A 79 -16.40 4.73 8.91
C LYS A 79 -15.10 4.07 9.41
N ILE A 80 -14.66 3.05 8.68
CA ILE A 80 -13.46 2.25 8.95
C ILE A 80 -12.38 2.55 7.93
N PHE A 81 -11.15 2.74 8.40
CA PHE A 81 -9.98 3.09 7.59
C PHE A 81 -8.85 2.10 7.79
N GLY A 82 -7.98 2.00 6.78
CA GLY A 82 -6.71 1.29 6.87
C GLY A 82 -6.66 0.03 6.00
N PRO A 83 -5.46 -0.30 5.47
CA PRO A 83 -5.25 -1.47 4.63
C PRO A 83 -5.19 -2.75 5.47
N GLY A 84 -5.22 -3.90 4.82
CA GLY A 84 -4.94 -5.18 5.45
C GLY A 84 -4.88 -6.30 4.42
N ASN A 85 -4.67 -7.52 4.90
CA ASN A 85 -4.68 -8.69 4.03
C ASN A 85 -6.07 -8.94 3.42
N ALA A 86 -6.15 -9.95 2.55
CA ALA A 86 -7.38 -10.33 1.86
C ALA A 86 -8.61 -10.47 2.78
N PHE A 87 -8.46 -10.99 4.00
CA PHE A 87 -9.56 -11.15 4.96
C PHE A 87 -10.05 -9.81 5.51
N VAL A 88 -9.13 -8.88 5.80
CA VAL A 88 -9.47 -7.52 6.24
C VAL A 88 -10.19 -6.77 5.13
N THR A 89 -9.66 -6.86 3.90
CA THR A 89 -10.30 -6.26 2.72
C THR A 89 -11.69 -6.82 2.47
N GLU A 90 -11.87 -8.14 2.51
CA GLU A 90 -13.17 -8.76 2.31
C GLU A 90 -14.15 -8.41 3.43
N ALA A 91 -13.69 -8.36 4.68
CA ALA A 91 -14.52 -7.91 5.80
C ALA A 91 -14.97 -6.46 5.60
N LYS A 92 -14.07 -5.55 5.20
CA LYS A 92 -14.39 -4.15 4.86
C LYS A 92 -15.44 -4.08 3.75
N ARG A 93 -15.28 -4.89 2.70
CA ARG A 93 -16.22 -4.99 1.58
C ARG A 93 -17.60 -5.48 2.02
N GLN A 94 -17.67 -6.48 2.90
CA GLN A 94 -18.96 -6.98 3.39
C GLN A 94 -19.68 -5.95 4.28
N VAL A 95 -18.97 -5.34 5.25
CA VAL A 95 -19.59 -4.40 6.18
C VAL A 95 -20.02 -3.10 5.50
N SER A 96 -19.35 -2.67 4.42
CA SER A 96 -19.75 -1.47 3.68
C SER A 96 -21.04 -1.64 2.87
N GLN A 97 -21.37 -2.87 2.50
CA GLN A 97 -22.57 -3.20 1.72
C GLN A 97 -23.79 -3.52 2.59
N ARG A 98 -23.61 -3.55 3.92
CA ARG A 98 -24.67 -3.79 4.88
C ARG A 98 -25.20 -2.48 5.43
N LEU A 99 -26.53 -2.36 5.50
CA LEU A 99 -27.19 -1.19 6.09
C LEU A 99 -26.85 -1.01 7.57
N ASP A 100 -26.69 -2.10 8.31
CA ASP A 100 -26.30 -2.11 9.72
C ASP A 100 -24.78 -2.11 9.94
N GLY A 101 -23.99 -2.06 8.86
CA GLY A 101 -22.53 -2.03 8.90
C GLY A 101 -21.96 -0.61 9.06
N ALA A 102 -20.84 -0.35 8.39
CA ALA A 102 -20.13 0.91 8.45
C ALA A 102 -19.50 1.22 7.08
N ALA A 103 -19.36 2.52 6.76
CA ALA A 103 -18.65 2.93 5.56
C ALA A 103 -17.17 2.55 5.63
N ILE A 104 -16.50 2.49 4.48
CA ILE A 104 -15.04 2.27 4.40
C ILE A 104 -14.39 3.38 3.57
N ASP A 105 -13.10 3.60 3.77
CA ASP A 105 -12.26 4.48 2.95
C ASP A 105 -12.25 4.05 1.48
N MET A 106 -11.70 2.87 1.20
CA MET A 106 -11.60 2.27 -0.13
C MET A 106 -11.36 0.76 -0.01
N PRO A 107 -11.71 -0.02 -1.04
CA PRO A 107 -11.20 -1.39 -1.16
C PRO A 107 -9.67 -1.35 -1.28
N ALA A 108 -8.98 -2.14 -0.45
CA ALA A 108 -7.53 -2.29 -0.52
C ALA A 108 -7.20 -3.58 -1.30
N GLY A 109 -6.47 -3.45 -2.40
CA GLY A 109 -5.92 -4.59 -3.15
C GLY A 109 -4.50 -4.93 -2.71
N PRO A 110 -3.87 -5.94 -3.35
CA PRO A 110 -2.42 -6.10 -3.28
C PRO A 110 -1.72 -4.80 -3.66
N SER A 111 -0.58 -4.52 -3.03
CA SER A 111 0.11 -3.26 -3.25
C SER A 111 0.80 -3.24 -4.61
N GLU A 112 0.79 -2.10 -5.30
CA GLU A 112 1.29 -1.97 -6.66
C GLU A 112 2.27 -0.79 -6.86
N VAL A 113 3.27 -0.98 -7.72
CA VAL A 113 4.13 0.12 -8.20
C VAL A 113 4.38 -0.03 -9.69
N LEU A 114 4.27 1.09 -10.41
CA LEU A 114 4.62 1.20 -11.82
C LEU A 114 5.69 2.27 -11.97
N VAL A 115 6.84 1.90 -12.55
CA VAL A 115 7.94 2.82 -12.84
C VAL A 115 7.97 3.13 -14.34
N ILE A 116 7.91 4.41 -14.69
CA ILE A 116 8.21 4.90 -16.04
C ILE A 116 9.67 5.38 -16.03
N ALA A 117 10.54 4.73 -16.81
CA ALA A 117 11.96 5.05 -16.88
C ALA A 117 12.40 5.38 -18.31
N ASP A 118 13.13 6.47 -18.51
CA ASP A 118 13.77 6.77 -19.81
C ASP A 118 15.25 6.34 -19.83
N SER A 119 15.94 6.60 -20.94
CA SER A 119 17.35 6.23 -21.13
C SER A 119 18.31 6.91 -20.13
N GLY A 120 17.86 7.94 -19.41
CA GLY A 120 18.64 8.63 -18.38
C GLY A 120 18.46 8.04 -16.98
N ALA A 121 17.54 7.09 -16.79
CA ALA A 121 17.30 6.46 -15.51
C ALA A 121 18.51 5.62 -15.05
N THR A 122 18.71 5.54 -13.73
CA THR A 122 19.74 4.67 -13.15
C THR A 122 19.14 3.29 -12.90
N PRO A 123 19.62 2.21 -13.56
CA PRO A 123 19.00 0.89 -13.45
C PRO A 123 18.86 0.37 -12.02
N ASP A 124 19.85 0.64 -11.16
CA ASP A 124 19.83 0.26 -9.76
C ASP A 124 18.73 0.95 -8.95
N PHE A 125 18.38 2.21 -9.27
CA PHE A 125 17.31 2.93 -8.60
C PHE A 125 15.94 2.43 -9.04
N VAL A 126 15.77 2.12 -10.32
CA VAL A 126 14.54 1.49 -10.82
C VAL A 126 14.36 0.11 -10.16
N ALA A 127 15.41 -0.70 -10.12
CA ALA A 127 15.36 -2.02 -9.49
C ALA A 127 15.02 -1.95 -8.00
N SER A 128 15.60 -1.00 -7.26
CA SER A 128 15.30 -0.82 -5.83
C SER A 128 13.86 -0.38 -5.60
N ASP A 129 13.31 0.49 -6.45
CA ASP A 129 11.91 0.90 -6.36
C ASP A 129 10.96 -0.27 -6.62
N LEU A 130 11.24 -1.09 -7.64
CA LEU A 130 10.45 -2.30 -7.92
C LEU A 130 10.52 -3.30 -6.75
N LEU A 131 11.71 -3.54 -6.20
CA LEU A 131 11.89 -4.46 -5.08
C LEU A 131 11.26 -3.97 -3.77
N SER A 132 11.23 -2.65 -3.54
CA SER A 132 10.62 -2.05 -2.35
C SER A 132 9.14 -2.41 -2.22
N GLN A 133 8.44 -2.53 -3.35
CA GLN A 133 7.06 -2.97 -3.39
C GLN A 133 6.94 -4.49 -3.38
N ALA A 134 7.80 -5.20 -4.11
CA ALA A 134 7.75 -6.66 -4.19
C ALA A 134 7.92 -7.33 -2.81
N GLU A 135 8.69 -6.74 -1.90
CA GLU A 135 8.87 -7.29 -0.55
C GLU A 135 7.68 -7.10 0.39
N HIS A 136 6.69 -6.29 0.02
CA HIS A 136 5.53 -5.99 0.85
C HIS A 136 4.66 -7.25 1.06
N GLY A 137 4.44 -8.02 -0.01
CA GLY A 137 3.65 -9.25 0.02
C GLY A 137 3.76 -10.06 -1.28
N PRO A 138 3.50 -11.38 -1.23
CA PRO A 138 3.67 -12.27 -2.39
C PRO A 138 2.69 -12.00 -3.54
N ASP A 139 1.63 -11.23 -3.27
CA ASP A 139 0.59 -10.80 -4.19
C ASP A 139 0.86 -9.40 -4.79
N SER A 140 1.95 -8.73 -4.41
CA SER A 140 2.30 -7.40 -4.92
C SER A 140 2.60 -7.44 -6.42
N GLN A 141 2.22 -6.37 -7.12
CA GLN A 141 2.42 -6.25 -8.56
C GLN A 141 3.38 -5.10 -8.88
N VAL A 142 4.47 -5.42 -9.58
CA VAL A 142 5.48 -4.42 -9.96
C VAL A 142 5.65 -4.39 -11.48
N ILE A 143 5.72 -3.18 -12.06
CA ILE A 143 5.74 -2.97 -13.51
C ILE A 143 6.80 -1.92 -13.86
N LEU A 144 7.61 -2.20 -14.88
CA LEU A 144 8.46 -1.21 -15.54
C LEU A 144 7.91 -0.91 -16.93
N LEU A 145 7.77 0.37 -17.26
CA LEU A 145 7.54 0.85 -18.62
C LEU A 145 8.75 1.68 -19.06
N THR A 146 9.36 1.33 -20.19
CA THR A 146 10.48 2.10 -20.73
C THR A 146 10.52 2.06 -22.26
N PRO A 147 10.85 3.16 -22.95
CA PRO A 147 11.06 3.12 -24.39
C PRO A 147 12.45 2.55 -24.77
N ASP A 148 13.30 2.26 -23.79
CA ASP A 148 14.68 1.82 -24.01
C ASP A 148 14.85 0.35 -23.58
N ALA A 149 15.05 -0.54 -24.57
CA ALA A 149 15.27 -1.96 -24.32
C ALA A 149 16.55 -2.23 -23.50
N ASP A 150 17.56 -1.36 -23.59
CA ASP A 150 18.78 -1.48 -22.80
C ASP A 150 18.52 -1.18 -21.33
N ILE A 151 17.67 -0.19 -21.03
CA ILE A 151 17.21 0.08 -19.66
C ILE A 151 16.44 -1.13 -19.12
N ALA A 152 15.49 -1.70 -19.87
CA ALA A 152 14.75 -2.87 -19.42
C ALA A 152 15.66 -4.05 -19.05
N ARG A 153 16.66 -4.35 -19.89
CA ARG A 153 17.64 -5.41 -19.62
C ARG A 153 18.49 -5.11 -18.38
N LYS A 154 19.06 -3.91 -18.28
CA LYS A 154 19.90 -3.52 -17.14
C LYS A 154 19.12 -3.52 -15.82
N VAL A 155 17.84 -3.15 -15.85
CA VAL A 155 16.96 -3.22 -14.68
C VAL A 155 16.69 -4.67 -14.30
N ALA A 156 16.44 -5.56 -15.26
CA ALA A 156 16.26 -6.98 -14.97
C ALA A 156 17.49 -7.59 -14.27
N GLU A 157 18.70 -7.28 -14.77
CA GLU A 157 19.96 -7.71 -14.16
C GLU A 157 20.14 -7.12 -12.74
N ALA A 158 19.82 -5.84 -12.56
CA ALA A 158 19.90 -5.18 -11.26
C ALA A 158 18.90 -5.75 -10.24
N VAL A 159 17.68 -6.07 -10.67
CA VAL A 159 16.66 -6.72 -9.82
C VAL A 159 17.15 -8.08 -9.34
N GLU A 160 17.68 -8.93 -10.23
CA GLU A 160 18.21 -10.26 -9.83
C GLU A 160 19.36 -10.14 -8.83
N ARG A 161 20.28 -9.20 -9.06
CA ARG A 161 21.41 -8.94 -8.15
C ARG A 161 20.92 -8.46 -6.78
N GLN A 162 20.06 -7.44 -6.74
CA GLN A 162 19.57 -6.86 -5.48
C GLN A 162 18.67 -7.85 -4.73
N LEU A 163 17.85 -8.64 -5.43
CA LEU A 163 17.01 -9.68 -4.85
C LEU A 163 17.81 -10.71 -4.05
N ALA A 164 19.01 -11.06 -4.52
CA ALA A 164 19.89 -12.02 -3.84
C ALA A 164 20.38 -11.53 -2.46
N GLU A 165 20.31 -10.23 -2.19
CA GLU A 165 20.76 -9.60 -0.95
C GLU A 165 19.60 -9.32 0.03
N LEU A 166 18.34 -9.46 -0.41
CA LEU A 166 17.17 -9.12 0.41
C LEU A 166 16.87 -10.18 1.48
N PRO A 167 16.66 -9.78 2.76
CA PRO A 167 16.18 -10.69 3.80
C PRO A 167 14.82 -11.31 3.48
N ARG A 168 13.97 -10.61 2.70
CA ARG A 168 12.63 -11.05 2.29
C ARG A 168 12.58 -11.52 0.83
N ALA A 169 13.70 -12.02 0.30
CA ALA A 169 13.81 -12.42 -1.11
C ALA A 169 12.76 -13.44 -1.56
N ASP A 170 12.32 -14.36 -0.71
CA ASP A 170 11.31 -15.36 -1.10
C ASP A 170 9.93 -14.73 -1.37
N THR A 171 9.53 -13.74 -0.55
CA THR A 171 8.31 -12.97 -0.77
C THR A 171 8.41 -12.14 -2.04
N ALA A 172 9.52 -11.41 -2.20
CA ALA A 172 9.76 -10.59 -3.38
C ALA A 172 9.83 -11.43 -4.67
N ARG A 173 10.46 -12.61 -4.64
CA ARG A 173 10.54 -13.53 -5.79
C ARG A 173 9.16 -14.01 -6.22
N GLN A 174 8.26 -14.26 -5.27
CA GLN A 174 6.88 -14.63 -5.59
C GLN A 174 6.13 -13.49 -6.28
N ALA A 175 6.22 -12.26 -5.75
CA ALA A 175 5.64 -11.08 -6.40
C ALA A 175 6.22 -10.84 -7.80
N LEU A 176 7.55 -11.00 -7.96
CA LEU A 176 8.24 -10.85 -9.24
C LEU A 176 7.78 -11.85 -10.31
N SER A 177 7.23 -13.01 -9.94
CA SER A 177 6.68 -13.97 -10.91
C SER A 177 5.47 -13.42 -11.69
N ALA A 178 4.77 -12.43 -11.14
CA ALA A 178 3.69 -11.70 -11.80
C ALA A 178 4.15 -10.35 -12.40
N SER A 179 5.40 -9.94 -12.15
CA SER A 179 5.94 -8.65 -12.60
C SER A 179 6.14 -8.57 -14.11
N ARG A 180 6.14 -7.35 -14.64
CA ARG A 180 6.23 -7.09 -16.08
C ARG A 180 7.23 -5.98 -16.37
N LEU A 181 8.25 -6.28 -17.17
CA LEU A 181 9.11 -5.25 -17.76
C LEU A 181 8.70 -5.08 -19.23
N ILE A 182 8.15 -3.91 -19.56
CA ILE A 182 7.50 -3.64 -20.84
C ILE A 182 8.30 -2.57 -21.58
N VAL A 183 8.86 -2.97 -22.73
CA VAL A 183 9.49 -2.03 -23.66
C VAL A 183 8.41 -1.41 -24.55
N THR A 184 8.31 -0.10 -24.56
CA THR A 184 7.35 0.67 -25.35
C THR A 184 8.05 1.40 -26.50
N LYS A 185 7.28 2.06 -27.35
CA LYS A 185 7.80 2.89 -28.44
C LYS A 185 8.39 4.22 -27.92
N ASP A 186 7.68 4.86 -27.01
CA ASP A 186 7.99 6.21 -26.51
C ASP A 186 7.31 6.46 -25.14
N LEU A 187 7.64 7.59 -24.51
CA LEU A 187 7.07 7.97 -23.21
C LEU A 187 5.56 8.24 -23.28
N ALA A 188 5.04 8.67 -24.43
CA ALA A 188 3.60 8.87 -24.59
C ALA A 188 2.86 7.53 -24.49
N GLN A 189 3.41 6.47 -25.08
CA GLN A 189 2.87 5.11 -24.91
C GLN A 189 3.03 4.61 -23.46
N CYS A 190 4.12 4.93 -22.76
CA CYS A 190 4.25 4.61 -21.33
C CYS A 190 3.11 5.24 -20.51
N VAL A 191 2.85 6.53 -20.71
CA VAL A 191 1.76 7.26 -20.03
C VAL A 191 0.41 6.63 -20.36
N ALA A 192 0.14 6.32 -21.64
CA ALA A 192 -1.13 5.70 -22.03
C ALA A 192 -1.37 4.35 -21.35
N ILE A 193 -0.34 3.50 -21.27
CA ILE A 193 -0.41 2.21 -20.55
C ILE A 193 -0.61 2.46 -19.05
N SER A 194 0.12 3.41 -18.46
CA SER A 194 -0.01 3.75 -17.04
C SER A 194 -1.41 4.23 -16.69
N ASN A 195 -2.00 5.12 -17.48
CA ASN A 195 -3.36 5.64 -17.25
C ASN A 195 -4.42 4.54 -17.41
N GLN A 196 -4.23 3.63 -18.39
CA GLN A 196 -5.13 2.48 -18.53
C GLN A 196 -5.03 1.52 -17.34
N TYR A 197 -3.83 1.40 -16.77
CA TYR A 197 -3.56 0.52 -15.63
C TYR A 197 -4.03 1.12 -14.30
N GLY A 198 -3.83 2.43 -14.08
CA GLY A 198 -4.19 3.15 -12.85
C GLY A 198 -3.43 2.64 -11.62
N PRO A 199 -2.09 2.68 -11.61
CA PRO A 199 -1.29 2.09 -10.52
C PRO A 199 -1.51 2.80 -9.18
N GLU A 200 -1.42 2.06 -8.08
CA GLU A 200 -1.42 2.63 -6.72
C GLU A 200 -0.29 3.65 -6.54
N HIS A 201 0.92 3.29 -6.96
CA HIS A 201 2.09 4.16 -6.97
C HIS A 201 2.66 4.30 -8.39
N LEU A 202 2.80 5.54 -8.86
CA LEU A 202 3.48 5.88 -10.11
C LEU A 202 4.81 6.58 -9.81
N ILE A 203 5.91 6.00 -10.27
CA ILE A 203 7.25 6.59 -10.19
C ILE A 203 7.70 6.97 -11.59
N ILE A 204 8.07 8.23 -11.79
CA ILE A 204 8.50 8.74 -13.10
C ILE A 204 9.99 9.10 -13.03
N GLN A 205 10.85 8.14 -13.36
CA GLN A 205 12.29 8.32 -13.48
C GLN A 205 12.67 8.72 -14.92
N THR A 206 12.22 9.90 -15.33
CA THR A 206 12.53 10.46 -16.66
C THR A 206 13.12 11.86 -16.53
N ARG A 207 13.82 12.32 -17.56
CA ARG A 207 14.46 13.65 -17.57
C ARG A 207 13.48 14.80 -17.32
N ASN A 208 12.25 14.69 -17.84
CA ASN A 208 11.21 15.72 -17.75
C ASN A 208 9.99 15.21 -16.98
N ALA A 209 10.20 14.52 -15.85
CA ALA A 209 9.13 13.83 -15.12
C ALA A 209 7.93 14.73 -14.75
N ARG A 210 8.18 15.99 -14.37
CA ARG A 210 7.13 16.92 -13.96
C ARG A 210 6.17 17.27 -15.10
N ASP A 211 6.66 17.36 -16.33
CA ASP A 211 5.85 17.70 -17.50
C ASP A 211 4.86 16.58 -17.83
N LEU A 212 5.18 15.33 -17.47
CA LEU A 212 4.30 14.19 -17.69
C LEU A 212 3.11 14.16 -16.72
N VAL A 213 3.17 14.87 -15.59
CA VAL A 213 2.09 14.86 -14.58
C VAL A 213 0.78 15.42 -15.15
N ASP A 214 0.86 16.42 -16.03
CA ASP A 214 -0.32 17.04 -16.67
C ASP A 214 -1.12 16.06 -17.54
N VAL A 215 -0.51 14.94 -17.94
CA VAL A 215 -1.12 13.89 -18.77
C VAL A 215 -1.34 12.57 -18.03
N ILE A 216 -1.10 12.51 -16.71
CA ILE A 216 -1.49 11.37 -15.87
C ILE A 216 -2.96 11.53 -15.46
N THR A 217 -3.77 10.48 -15.64
CA THR A 217 -5.22 10.50 -15.39
C THR A 217 -5.68 9.28 -14.63
#